data_AF-A0A7L3JTK9-F1
#
_entry.id   AF-A0A7L3JTK9-F1
#
_cell.length_a   1.000
_cell.length_b   1.000
_cell.length_c   1.000
_cell.angle_alpha   90.00
_cell.angle_beta   90.00
_cell.angle_gamma   90.00
#
_symmetry.space_group_name_H-M   'P 1'
#
loop_
_entity.id
_entity.type
_entity.pdbx_description
1 polymer ?
#
loop_
_entity_poly.entity_id
_entity_poly.type
_entity_poly.pdbx_seq_one_letter_code
_entity_poly.pdbx_strand_id
1 'polypeptide(L)'
;LSSQKQYKKDLETEIKGKGMQVGPDTPEIRRAKKASEIASTKEYKKDLENEIRGKGMGVGMDTPDIQRAKKASEIVSQKEYKKDLETEIVGKGMQVGPYTPEIQRVKRASEIASQ
;
A
#
# COMPACT_ATOMS: atom_id res chain seq x y z
N LEU A 1 31.92 -6.06 -43.33
CA LEU A 1 30.53 -6.57 -43.19
C LEU A 1 30.25 -7.89 -43.92
N SER A 2 30.91 -8.23 -45.06
CA SER A 2 30.63 -9.48 -45.80
C SER A 2 30.87 -10.75 -44.97
N SER A 3 31.99 -10.80 -44.24
CA SER A 3 32.40 -11.96 -43.43
C SER A 3 31.43 -12.29 -42.29
N GLN A 4 30.91 -11.31 -41.55
CA GLN A 4 29.91 -11.56 -40.50
C GLN A 4 28.59 -12.10 -41.06
N LYS A 5 28.18 -11.62 -42.24
CA LYS A 5 26.96 -12.12 -42.91
C LYS A 5 27.12 -13.58 -43.34
N GLN A 6 28.30 -13.95 -43.86
CA GLN A 6 28.61 -15.33 -44.22
C GLN A 6 28.66 -16.22 -42.99
N TYR A 7 29.37 -15.80 -41.94
CA TYR A 7 29.42 -16.55 -40.68
C TYR A 7 28.02 -16.82 -40.08
N LYS A 8 27.15 -15.81 -40.04
CA LYS A 8 25.77 -15.97 -39.54
C LYS A 8 24.97 -16.95 -40.40
N LYS A 9 25.13 -16.88 -41.72
CA LYS A 9 24.43 -17.75 -42.68
C LYS A 9 24.88 -19.20 -42.55
N ASP A 10 26.18 -19.43 -42.44
CA ASP A 10 26.76 -20.78 -42.30
C ASP A 10 26.39 -21.41 -40.95
N LEU A 11 26.34 -20.61 -39.88
CA LEU A 11 25.86 -21.05 -38.58
C LEU A 11 24.37 -21.44 -38.63
N GLU A 12 23.52 -20.62 -39.26
CA GLU A 12 22.09 -20.90 -39.42
C GLU A 12 21.83 -22.17 -40.26
N THR A 13 22.59 -22.38 -41.34
CA THR A 13 22.48 -23.60 -42.17
C THR A 13 22.98 -24.83 -41.45
N GLU A 14 24.05 -24.72 -40.66
CA GLU A 14 24.58 -25.82 -39.86
C GLU A 14 23.61 -26.22 -38.73
N ILE A 15 23.04 -25.25 -38.02
CA ILE A 15 21.98 -25.47 -37.01
C ILE A 15 20.75 -26.13 -37.64
N LYS A 16 20.35 -25.67 -38.83
CA LYS A 16 19.22 -26.23 -39.58
C LYS A 16 19.50 -27.65 -40.08
N GLY A 17 20.71 -27.91 -40.56
CA GLY A 17 21.17 -29.22 -41.05
C GLY A 17 21.35 -30.26 -39.93
N LYS A 18 21.73 -29.81 -38.72
CA LYS A 18 21.78 -30.64 -37.51
C LYS A 18 20.40 -30.95 -36.89
N GLY A 19 19.31 -30.48 -37.50
CA GLY A 19 17.96 -30.66 -36.96
C GLY A 19 17.67 -29.84 -35.70
N MET A 20 18.61 -28.97 -35.27
CA MET A 20 18.40 -27.98 -34.20
C MET A 20 17.60 -26.78 -34.72
N GLN A 21 16.57 -27.02 -35.51
CA GLN A 21 15.55 -25.99 -35.71
C GLN A 21 14.80 -25.91 -34.39
N VAL A 22 15.02 -24.82 -33.63
CA VAL A 22 14.23 -24.53 -32.44
C VAL A 22 12.82 -24.17 -32.90
N GLY A 23 12.05 -25.19 -33.30
CA GLY A 23 10.65 -25.04 -33.63
C GLY A 23 9.94 -24.42 -32.42
N PRO A 24 8.90 -23.59 -32.63
CA PRO A 24 8.26 -22.83 -31.56
C PRO A 24 7.72 -23.68 -30.40
N ASP A 25 7.60 -25.00 -30.60
CA ASP A 25 7.08 -25.99 -29.64
C ASP A 25 8.03 -27.16 -29.33
N THR A 26 9.35 -26.93 -29.31
CA THR A 26 10.24 -27.94 -28.73
C THR A 26 9.96 -28.13 -27.23
N PRO A 27 10.13 -29.35 -26.68
CA PRO A 27 10.02 -29.59 -25.24
C PRO A 27 10.92 -28.68 -24.41
N GLU A 28 12.11 -28.35 -24.95
CA GLU A 28 13.06 -27.39 -24.40
C GLU A 28 12.42 -26.01 -24.16
N ILE A 29 11.79 -25.44 -25.21
CA ILE A 29 11.11 -24.15 -25.12
C ILE A 29 9.95 -24.21 -24.14
N ARG A 30 9.17 -25.30 -24.14
CA ARG A 30 8.06 -25.47 -23.19
C ARG A 30 8.55 -25.50 -21.74
N ARG A 31 9.66 -26.18 -21.47
CA ARG A 31 10.31 -26.18 -20.15
C ARG A 31 10.81 -24.78 -19.79
N ALA A 32 11.48 -24.09 -20.70
CA ALA A 32 11.99 -22.74 -20.47
C ALA A 32 10.86 -21.72 -20.20
N LYS A 33 9.74 -21.80 -20.93
CA LYS A 33 8.55 -20.99 -20.70
C LYS A 33 7.98 -21.22 -19.30
N LYS A 34 7.76 -22.48 -18.91
CA LYS A 34 7.29 -22.83 -17.55
C LYS A 34 8.25 -22.38 -16.47
N ALA A 35 9.56 -22.55 -16.66
CA ALA A 35 10.56 -22.10 -15.70
C ALA A 35 10.55 -20.56 -15.55
N SER A 36 10.37 -19.83 -16.65
CA SER A 36 10.20 -18.37 -16.64
C SER A 36 8.92 -17.93 -15.93
N GLU A 37 7.81 -18.63 -16.16
CA GLU A 37 6.53 -18.40 -15.46
C GLU A 37 6.68 -18.62 -13.95
N ILE A 38 7.33 -19.72 -13.53
CA ILE A 38 7.61 -20.02 -12.12
C ILE A 38 8.55 -18.98 -11.49
N ALA A 39 9.58 -18.55 -12.23
CA ALA A 39 10.53 -17.52 -11.77
C ALA A 39 9.95 -16.10 -11.81
N SER A 40 8.79 -15.90 -12.45
CA SER A 40 8.16 -14.59 -12.57
C SER A 40 7.63 -14.13 -11.21
N THR A 41 8.33 -13.17 -10.62
CA THR A 41 7.95 -12.54 -9.35
C THR A 41 6.56 -11.89 -9.40
N LYS A 42 6.09 -11.51 -10.59
CA LYS A 42 4.77 -10.89 -10.79
C LYS A 42 3.63 -11.87 -10.59
N GLU A 43 3.70 -13.05 -11.21
CA GLU A 43 2.66 -14.08 -11.06
C GLU A 43 2.70 -14.67 -9.65
N TYR A 44 3.89 -14.93 -9.10
CA TYR A 44 4.04 -15.38 -7.71
C TYR A 44 3.36 -14.44 -6.70
N LYS A 45 3.57 -13.12 -6.82
CA LYS A 45 2.93 -12.13 -5.93
C LYS A 45 1.41 -12.12 -6.09
N LYS A 46 0.91 -12.24 -7.31
CA LYS A 46 -0.52 -12.24 -7.62
C LYS A 46 -1.21 -13.49 -7.06
N ASP A 47 -0.60 -14.66 -7.22
CA ASP A 47 -1.12 -15.92 -6.68
C ASP A 47 -1.12 -15.90 -5.15
N LEU A 48 -0.05 -15.38 -4.55
CA LEU A 48 0.03 -15.16 -3.10
C LEU A 48 -1.06 -14.21 -2.61
N GLU A 49 -1.30 -13.08 -3.29
CA GLU A 49 -2.36 -12.14 -2.94
C GLU A 49 -3.75 -12.78 -3.05
N ASN A 50 -3.99 -13.56 -4.11
CA ASN A 50 -5.24 -14.29 -4.31
C ASN A 50 -5.44 -15.37 -3.25
N GLU A 51 -4.40 -16.09 -2.86
CA GLU A 51 -4.45 -17.11 -1.81
C GLU A 51 -4.71 -16.49 -0.44
N ILE A 52 -4.01 -15.40 -0.12
CA ILE A 52 -4.20 -14.62 1.10
C ILE A 52 -5.64 -14.07 1.16
N ARG A 53 -6.16 -13.53 0.04
CA ARG A 53 -7.54 -13.06 -0.07
C ARG A 53 -8.55 -14.20 0.04
N GLY A 54 -8.30 -15.34 -0.59
CA GLY A 54 -9.17 -16.53 -0.58
C GLY A 54 -9.23 -17.21 0.80
N LYS A 55 -8.15 -17.12 1.59
CA LYS A 55 -8.08 -17.60 2.98
C LYS A 55 -8.61 -16.58 3.99
N GLY A 56 -9.08 -15.41 3.56
CA GLY A 56 -9.51 -14.33 4.46
C GLY A 56 -8.38 -13.74 5.31
N MET A 57 -7.13 -14.06 4.98
CA MET A 57 -5.91 -13.55 5.64
C MET A 57 -5.39 -12.28 5.00
N GLY A 58 -6.09 -11.75 3.99
CA GLY A 58 -5.82 -10.40 3.50
C GLY A 58 -5.86 -9.45 4.67
N VAL A 59 -4.81 -8.62 4.80
CA VAL A 59 -4.83 -7.43 5.64
C VAL A 59 -5.80 -6.42 5.01
N GLY A 60 -7.06 -6.82 4.87
CA GLY A 60 -8.15 -5.95 4.52
C GLY A 60 -8.37 -5.00 5.69
N MET A 61 -8.77 -3.77 5.39
CA MET A 61 -9.04 -2.73 6.39
C MET A 61 -10.17 -3.10 7.38
N ASP A 62 -10.79 -4.26 7.18
CA ASP A 62 -11.97 -4.78 7.88
C ASP A 62 -11.67 -6.01 8.77
N THR A 63 -10.39 -6.35 9.00
CA THR A 63 -10.08 -7.37 10.00
C THR A 63 -10.57 -6.92 11.39
N PRO A 64 -11.07 -7.83 12.25
CA PRO A 64 -11.57 -7.48 13.58
C PRO A 64 -10.55 -6.71 14.43
N ASP A 65 -9.27 -7.01 14.26
CA ASP A 65 -8.17 -6.35 14.97
C ASP A 65 -7.98 -4.90 14.51
N ILE A 66 -8.03 -4.64 13.20
CA ILE A 66 -7.96 -3.27 12.66
C ILE A 66 -9.20 -2.47 13.10
N GLN A 67 -10.39 -3.08 13.08
CA GLN A 67 -11.61 -2.43 13.58
C GLN A 67 -11.52 -2.11 15.07
N ARG A 68 -10.98 -3.03 15.88
CA ARG A 68 -10.74 -2.82 17.30
C ARG A 68 -9.75 -1.69 17.55
N ALA A 69 -8.64 -1.66 16.82
CA ALA A 69 -7.63 -0.61 16.92
C ALA A 69 -8.18 0.77 16.53
N LYS A 70 -8.98 0.84 15.46
CA LYS A 70 -9.70 2.07 15.05
C LYS A 70 -10.62 2.57 16.17
N LYS A 71 -11.50 1.71 16.69
CA LYS A 71 -12.42 2.07 17.79
C LYS A 71 -11.66 2.51 19.06
N ALA A 72 -10.58 1.82 19.42
CA ALA A 72 -9.76 2.21 20.56
C ALA A 72 -9.11 3.59 20.35
N SER A 73 -8.66 3.89 19.14
CA SER A 73 -8.10 5.21 18.78
C SER A 73 -9.16 6.32 18.84
N GLU A 74 -10.39 6.04 18.40
CA GLU A 74 -11.52 6.95 18.50
C GLU A 74 -11.86 7.25 19.97
N ILE A 75 -11.94 6.23 20.83
CA ILE A 75 -12.23 6.38 22.26
C ILE A 75 -11.18 7.26 22.97
N VAL A 76 -9.91 7.11 22.62
CA VAL A 76 -8.80 7.87 23.25
C VAL A 76 -8.68 9.28 22.67
N SER A 77 -9.33 9.57 21.54
CA SER A 77 -9.23 10.86 20.86
C SER A 77 -9.86 11.98 21.69
N GLN A 78 -9.03 12.82 22.32
CA GLN A 78 -9.49 14.02 23.03
C GLN A 78 -10.22 15.01 22.10
N LYS A 79 -9.93 14.96 20.80
CA LYS A 79 -10.60 15.80 19.79
C LYS A 79 -12.06 15.40 19.63
N GLU A 80 -12.37 14.11 19.62
CA GLU A 80 -13.75 13.61 19.59
C GLU A 80 -14.46 13.93 20.91
N TYR A 81 -13.80 13.72 22.06
CA TYR A 81 -14.37 14.05 23.38
C TYR A 81 -14.81 15.53 23.52
N LYS A 82 -14.05 16.46 22.93
CA LYS A 82 -14.36 17.90 22.98
C LYS A 82 -15.31 18.37 21.87
N LYS A 83 -15.55 17.54 20.85
CA LYS A 83 -16.34 17.89 19.67
C LYS A 83 -17.79 18.19 20.00
N ASP A 84 -18.41 17.40 20.88
CA ASP A 84 -19.81 17.59 21.29
C ASP A 84 -19.96 18.89 22.08
N LEU A 85 -19.02 19.17 22.99
CA LEU A 85 -18.96 20.42 23.73
C LEU A 85 -18.76 21.63 22.80
N GLU A 86 -17.83 21.54 21.86
CA GLU A 86 -17.58 22.60 20.88
C GLU A 86 -18.80 22.84 19.98
N THR A 87 -19.45 21.79 19.48
CA THR A 87 -20.62 21.92 18.61
C THR A 87 -21.85 22.46 19.34
N GLU A 88 -22.12 22.02 20.56
CA GLU A 88 -23.25 22.54 21.35
C GLU A 88 -23.05 24.01 21.70
N ILE A 89 -21.82 24.39 22.03
CA ILE A 89 -21.52 25.74 22.51
C ILE A 89 -21.41 26.72 21.35
N VAL A 90 -20.83 26.32 20.22
CA VAL A 90 -20.88 27.10 18.96
C VAL A 90 -22.32 27.22 18.46
N GLY A 91 -23.13 26.15 18.55
CA GLY A 91 -24.54 26.15 18.17
C GLY A 91 -25.41 27.08 19.03
N LYS A 92 -25.05 27.27 20.30
CA LYS A 92 -25.67 28.26 21.22
C LYS A 92 -25.04 29.65 21.15
N GLY A 93 -24.05 29.88 20.28
CA GLY A 93 -23.36 31.17 20.12
C GLY A 93 -22.45 31.55 21.30
N MET A 94 -22.17 30.61 22.21
CA MET A 94 -21.21 30.80 23.29
C MET A 94 -19.79 30.49 22.78
N GLN A 95 -18.77 31.16 23.31
CA GLN A 95 -17.36 30.83 23.02
C GLN A 95 -16.81 29.90 24.11
N VAL A 96 -16.70 28.59 23.83
CA VAL A 96 -15.77 27.70 24.57
C VAL A 96 -14.40 27.77 23.93
N GLY A 97 -13.69 28.81 24.30
CA GLY A 97 -12.25 28.87 24.18
C GLY A 97 -11.70 29.52 25.46
N PRO A 98 -10.39 29.79 25.54
CA PRO A 98 -9.77 30.51 26.65
C PRO A 98 -10.25 31.98 26.81
N TYR A 99 -11.39 32.33 26.21
CA TYR A 99 -11.92 33.67 26.06
C TYR A 99 -13.21 33.90 26.85
N THR A 100 -13.61 32.98 27.74
CA THR A 100 -14.69 33.30 28.69
C THR A 100 -14.26 34.53 29.52
N PRO A 101 -15.20 35.44 29.86
CA PRO A 101 -14.88 36.64 30.64
C PRO A 101 -14.14 36.32 31.95
N GLU A 102 -14.45 35.18 32.54
CA GLU A 102 -13.80 34.69 33.76
C GLU A 102 -12.34 34.30 33.54
N ILE A 103 -12.04 33.57 32.47
CA ILE A 103 -10.66 33.20 32.13
C ILE A 103 -9.84 34.46 31.81
N GLN A 104 -10.43 35.44 31.12
CA GLN A 104 -9.77 36.72 30.85
C GLN A 104 -9.49 37.53 32.14
N ARG A 105 -10.43 37.50 33.10
CA ARG A 105 -10.25 38.13 34.42
C ARG A 105 -9.08 37.49 35.17
N VAL A 106 -9.05 36.17 35.27
CA VAL A 106 -7.98 35.42 35.96
C VAL A 106 -6.63 35.65 35.30
N LYS A 107 -6.57 35.63 33.96
CA LYS A 107 -5.33 35.82 33.22
C LYS A 107 -4.76 37.23 33.40
N ARG A 108 -5.60 38.26 33.28
CA ARG A 108 -5.19 39.65 33.57
C ARG A 108 -4.76 39.82 35.03
N ALA A 109 -5.47 39.23 35.98
CA ALA A 109 -5.08 39.27 37.39
C ALA A 109 -3.70 38.64 37.62
N SER A 110 -3.40 37.52 36.96
CA SER A 110 -2.08 36.88 37.05
C SER A 110 -0.97 37.72 36.41
N GLU A 111 -1.24 38.39 35.30
CA GLU A 111 -0.28 39.30 34.64
C GLU A 111 0.02 40.51 35.53
N ILE A 112 -1.00 41.07 36.19
CA ILE A 112 -0.85 42.18 37.14
C ILE A 112 -0.07 41.73 38.38
N ALA A 113 -0.36 40.54 38.91
CA ALA A 113 0.33 40.00 40.09
C ALA A 113 1.78 39.58 39.80
N SER A 114 2.12 39.36 38.52
CA SER A 114 3.45 38.95 38.09
C SER A 114 4.34 40.12 37.64
N GLN A 115 3.81 41.35 37.61
CA GLN A 115 4.55 42.60 37.42
C GLN A 115 5.04 43.15 38.77
#